data_AF-A0A9E2QFD8-F1
#
_entry.id   AF-A0A9E2QFD8-F1
#
_cell.length_a   1.000
_cell.length_b   1.000
_cell.length_c   1.000
_cell.angle_alpha   90.00
_cell.angle_beta   90.00
_cell.angle_gamma   90.00
#
_symmetry.space_group_name_H-M   'P 1'
#
loop_
_entity.id
_entity.type
_entity.pdbx_description
1 polymer ?
#
loop_
_entity_poly.entity_id
_entity_poly.type
_entity_poly.pdbx_seq_one_letter_code
_entity_poly.pdbx_strand_id
1 'polypeptide(L)' 'MSFTINRKKTRQIKVGKVKIGGMAPIAVQSMTNTFTQDIVSTVSHIRRLEKAGCEIIRVAVPDEEAAKAIKS' A
#
# COMPACT_ATOMS: atom_id res chain seq x y z
N MET A 1 10.59 -10.50 28.92
CA MET A 1 9.64 -11.55 28.53
C MET A 1 9.55 -11.57 27.02
N SER A 2 9.86 -12.72 26.38
CA SER A 2 9.75 -12.87 24.92
C SER A 2 8.31 -13.26 24.58
N PHE A 3 7.57 -12.35 23.95
CA PHE A 3 6.28 -12.69 23.36
C PHE A 3 6.53 -13.37 22.01
N THR A 4 6.54 -14.71 22.01
CA THR A 4 6.62 -15.46 20.76
C THR A 4 5.25 -15.45 20.09
N ILE A 5 5.06 -14.57 19.11
CA ILE A 5 3.82 -14.48 18.33
C ILE A 5 3.79 -15.62 17.31
N ASN A 6 2.86 -16.56 17.48
CA ASN A 6 2.63 -17.62 16.51
C ASN A 6 1.74 -17.11 15.36
N ARG A 7 2.35 -16.87 14.19
CA ARG A 7 1.64 -16.36 13.01
C ARG A 7 0.80 -17.47 12.36
N LYS A 8 -0.46 -17.18 12.03
CA LYS A 8 -1.33 -18.10 11.29
C LYS A 8 -0.69 -18.50 9.95
N LYS A 9 -0.71 -19.81 9.64
CA LYS A 9 -0.34 -20.31 8.31
C LYS A 9 -1.39 -19.88 7.29
N THR A 10 -0.99 -19.06 6.32
CA THR A 10 -1.86 -18.54 5.27
C THR A 10 -1.27 -18.81 3.90
N ARG A 11 -2.12 -18.85 2.86
CA ARG A 11 -1.68 -18.88 1.47
C ARG A 11 -0.87 -17.63 1.15
N GLN A 12 0.28 -17.78 0.49
CA GLN A 12 1.06 -16.65 0.02
C GLN A 12 0.45 -16.06 -1.27
N ILE A 13 0.34 -14.74 -1.34
CA ILE A 13 -0.05 -13.99 -2.54
C ILE A 13 1.00 -12.93 -2.88
N LYS A 14 0.89 -12.33 -4.07
CA LYS A 14 1.72 -11.20 -4.50
C LYS A 14 0.85 -9.97 -4.75
N VAL A 15 1.28 -8.82 -4.25
CA VAL A 15 0.78 -7.48 -4.60
C VAL A 15 1.94 -6.73 -5.25
N GLY A 16 1.93 -6.65 -6.58
CA GLY A 16 3.12 -6.24 -7.33
C GLY A 16 4.32 -7.13 -6.99
N LYS A 17 5.38 -6.53 -6.44
CA LYS A 17 6.60 -7.22 -6.01
C LYS A 17 6.53 -7.72 -4.55
N VAL A 18 5.56 -7.27 -3.75
CA VAL A 18 5.44 -7.57 -2.31
C VAL A 18 4.73 -8.92 -2.11
N LYS A 19 5.31 -9.79 -1.28
CA LYS A 19 4.71 -11.08 -0.90
C LYS A 19 3.93 -10.92 0.41
N ILE A 20 2.69 -11.39 0.45
CA ILE A 20 1.83 -11.34 1.65
C ILE A 20 1.43 -12.76 2.04
N GLY A 21 1.52 -13.08 3.33
CA GLY A 21 1.18 -14.40 3.86
C GLY A 21 2.29 -15.44 3.65
N GLY A 22 2.02 -16.71 3.98
CA GLY A 22 2.98 -17.81 3.76
C GLY A 22 4.34 -17.61 4.44
N MET A 23 4.37 -17.00 5.62
CA MET A 23 5.58 -16.64 6.38
C MET A 23 6.46 -15.54 5.77
N ALA A 24 6.04 -14.87 4.68
CA ALA A 24 6.66 -13.62 4.25
C ALA A 24 6.62 -12.57 5.40
N PRO A 25 7.57 -11.60 5.45
CA PRO A 25 7.52 -10.50 6.41
C PRO A 25 6.16 -9.78 6.43
N ILE A 26 5.80 -9.17 7.56
CA ILE A 26 4.57 -8.36 7.65
C ILE A 26 4.81 -7.08 6.87
N ALA A 27 4.08 -6.91 5.77
CA ALA A 27 4.21 -5.72 4.93
C ALA A 27 3.51 -4.50 5.57
N VAL A 28 4.16 -3.34 5.51
CA VAL A 28 3.60 -2.06 5.98
C VAL A 28 2.82 -1.39 4.85
N GLN A 29 1.52 -1.15 5.10
CA GLN A 29 0.63 -0.46 4.16
C GLN A 29 0.19 0.89 4.72
N SER A 30 -0.02 1.87 3.83
CA SER A 30 -0.69 3.15 4.14
C SER A 30 -1.71 3.54 3.06
N MET A 31 -2.37 4.68 3.23
CA MET A 31 -3.33 5.25 2.29
C MET A 31 -3.06 6.74 2.08
N THR A 32 -3.19 7.24 0.85
CA THR A 32 -3.15 8.68 0.59
C THR A 32 -4.39 9.37 1.15
N ASN A 33 -4.25 10.65 1.54
CA ASN A 33 -5.34 11.51 1.98
C ASN A 33 -5.60 12.69 1.01
N THR A 34 -5.07 12.61 -0.20
CA THR A 34 -5.25 13.58 -1.29
C THR A 34 -6.39 13.12 -2.20
N PHE A 35 -6.97 14.05 -2.96
CA PHE A 35 -7.87 13.69 -4.05
C PHE A 35 -7.07 13.01 -5.15
N THR A 36 -7.46 11.80 -5.55
CA THR A 36 -6.69 10.98 -6.49
C THR A 36 -6.55 11.63 -7.87
N GLN A 37 -7.55 12.41 -8.30
CA GLN A 37 -7.47 13.21 -9.52
C GLN A 37 -6.41 14.33 -9.47
N ASP A 38 -6.00 14.78 -8.27
CA ASP A 38 -4.83 15.63 -8.11
C ASP A 38 -3.56 14.76 -8.12
N ILE A 39 -3.08 14.51 -9.34
CA ILE A 39 -1.93 13.64 -9.62
C ILE A 39 -0.68 14.14 -8.90
N VAL A 40 -0.41 15.45 -8.94
CA VAL A 40 0.83 16.02 -8.38
C VAL A 40 0.85 15.85 -6.86
N SER A 41 -0.25 16.19 -6.20
CA SER A 41 -0.37 16.05 -4.74
C SER A 41 -0.32 14.58 -4.31
N THR A 42 -1.01 13.70 -5.05
CA THR A 42 -1.06 12.25 -4.77
C THR A 42 0.32 11.59 -4.96
N VAL A 43 1.02 11.87 -6.06
CA VAL A 43 2.36 11.34 -6.32
C VAL A 43 3.38 11.87 -5.29
N SER A 44 3.30 13.16 -4.94
CA SER A 44 4.15 13.73 -3.89
C SER A 44 3.93 13.02 -2.55
N HIS A 45 2.67 12.76 -2.19
CA HIS A 45 2.35 12.02 -0.97
C HIS A 45 2.85 10.57 -1.01
N ILE A 46 2.64 9.86 -2.12
CA ILE A 46 3.16 8.50 -2.34
C ILE A 46 4.67 8.44 -2.09
N ARG A 47 5.44 9.37 -2.66
CA ARG A 47 6.90 9.42 -2.47
C ARG A 47 7.30 9.65 -1.01
N ARG A 48 6.54 10.45 -0.25
CA ARG A 48 6.79 10.62 1.19
C ARG A 48 6.54 9.34 1.97
N LEU A 49 5.46 8.62 1.66
CA LEU A 49 5.12 7.34 2.29
C LEU A 49 6.17 6.27 1.97
N GLU A 50 6.60 6.19 0.70
CA GLU A 50 7.67 5.30 0.27
C GLU A 50 8.98 5.59 1.02
N LYS A 51 9.39 6.86 1.12
CA LYS A 51 10.57 7.28 1.89
C LYS A 51 10.48 6.92 3.37
N ALA A 52 9.26 6.88 3.94
CA ALA A 52 9.02 6.45 5.32
C ALA A 52 9.02 4.93 5.51
N GLY A 53 9.19 4.13 4.44
CA GLY A 53 9.23 2.68 4.48
C GLY A 53 7.89 2.00 4.19
N CYS A 54 6.93 2.69 3.60
CA CYS A 54 5.67 2.08 3.17
C CYS A 54 5.89 1.18 1.95
N GLU A 55 5.42 -0.07 2.03
CA GLU A 55 5.60 -1.08 0.98
C GLU A 55 4.40 -1.18 0.03
N ILE A 56 3.21 -0.83 0.52
CA ILE A 56 1.96 -0.85 -0.26
C ILE A 56 1.18 0.42 0.04
N ILE A 57 0.78 1.15 -1.00
CA ILE A 57 0.02 2.39 -0.85
C ILE A 57 -1.34 2.22 -1.50
N ARG A 58 -2.39 2.56 -0.75
CA ARG A 58 -3.77 2.58 -1.24
C ARG A 58 -4.18 4.00 -1.62
N VAL A 59 -4.92 4.14 -2.71
CA VAL A 59 -5.54 5.39 -3.15
C VAL A 59 -7.05 5.20 -3.21
N ALA A 60 -7.83 6.27 -3.00
CA ALA A 60 -9.27 6.23 -3.13
C ALA A 60 -9.66 6.34 -4.61
N VAL A 61 -10.68 5.61 -5.05
CA VAL A 61 -11.24 5.76 -6.41
C VAL A 61 -12.76 5.87 -6.30
N PRO A 62 -13.28 7.02 -5.83
CA PRO A 62 -14.72 7.19 -5.59
C PRO A 62 -15.52 7.49 -6.88
N ASP A 63 -14.87 8.00 -7.91
CA ASP A 63 -15.49 8.45 -9.15
C ASP A 63 -14.62 8.15 -10.38
N GLU A 64 -15.17 8.45 -11.56
CA GLU A 64 -14.50 8.19 -12.85
C GLU A 64 -13.28 9.07 -13.08
N GLU A 65 -13.25 10.29 -12.53
CA GLU A 65 -12.10 11.19 -12.65
C GLU A 65 -10.90 10.63 -11.88
N ALA A 66 -11.11 10.20 -10.64
CA ALA A 66 -10.12 9.49 -9.85
C ALA A 66 -9.65 8.20 -10.53
N ALA A 67 -10.56 7.47 -11.20
CA ALA A 67 -10.21 6.24 -11.91
C ALA A 67 -9.30 6.53 -13.12
N LYS A 68 -9.59 7.58 -13.89
CA LYS A 68 -8.79 8.02 -15.04
C LYS A 68 -7.37 8.41 -14.63
N ALA A 69 -7.21 9.01 -13.46
CA ALA A 69 -5.92 9.44 -12.93
C ALA A 69 -4.96 8.28 -12.55
N ILE A 70 -5.45 7.04 -12.43
CA ILE A 70 -4.60 5.87 -12.07
C ILE A 70 -3.59 5.50 -13.16
N LYS A 71 -3.91 5.76 -14.44
CA LYS A 71 -3.05 5.43 -15.58
C LYS A 71 -2.00 6.51 -15.88
N SER A 72 -2.14 7.68 -15.28
CA SER A 72 -1.41 8.90 -15.62
C SER A 72 0.08 8.86 -15.28
#